data_AF-A0A1M6N616-F1
#
_entry.id   AF-A0A1M6N616-F1
#
_cell.length_a   1.000
_cell.length_b   1.000
_cell.length_c   1.000
_cell.angle_alpha   90.00
_cell.angle_beta   90.00
_cell.angle_gamma   90.00
#
_symmetry.space_group_name_H-M   'P 1'
#
loop_
_entity.id
_entity.type
_entity.pdbx_description
1 polymer ?
#
loop_
_entity_poly.entity_id
_entity_poly.type
_entity_poly.pdbx_seq_one_letter_code
_entity_poly.pdbx_strand_id
1 'polypeptide(L)'
;MKIKYVLKSKADFQKWVTIGNVFAKSLCPVNEVLKQYNNLTASQRTAIKKQFSEYDDIRRQKIPKEENTNAWEIGIMVDANILACEYDIDPLTVVLCINPICRPNEKIMVK
;
A
#
# COMPACT_ATOMS: atom_id res chain seq x y z
N MET A 1 14.22 -17.76 -10.02
CA MET A 1 13.51 -16.78 -10.88
C MET A 1 14.32 -15.48 -10.85
N LYS A 2 14.75 -14.91 -12.00
CA LYS A 2 15.55 -13.66 -12.02
C LYS A 2 14.72 -12.49 -11.48
N ILE A 3 15.25 -11.76 -10.50
CA ILE A 3 14.65 -10.53 -9.97
C ILE A 3 14.66 -9.49 -11.10
N LYS A 4 13.48 -8.99 -11.46
CA LYS A 4 13.32 -7.92 -12.46
C LYS A 4 13.25 -6.57 -11.76
N TYR A 5 13.90 -5.56 -12.32
CA TYR A 5 13.85 -4.20 -11.81
C TYR A 5 13.14 -3.28 -12.80
N VAL A 6 12.33 -2.36 -12.27
CA VAL A 6 11.71 -1.26 -13.01
C VAL A 6 12.33 0.04 -12.53
N LEU A 7 12.83 0.81 -13.50
CA LEU A 7 13.37 2.15 -13.24
C LEU A 7 12.22 3.16 -13.16
N LYS A 8 12.22 3.98 -12.12
CA LYS A 8 11.32 5.13 -11.96
C LYS A 8 12.16 6.39 -11.67
N SER A 9 11.73 7.53 -12.19
CA SER A 9 12.32 8.80 -11.77
C SER A 9 11.93 9.10 -10.32
N LYS A 10 12.75 9.85 -9.59
CA LYS A 10 12.39 10.39 -8.27
C LYS A 10 11.04 11.10 -8.29
N ALA A 11 10.79 11.94 -9.31
CA ALA A 11 9.54 12.68 -9.44
C ALA A 11 8.32 11.76 -9.60
N ASP A 12 8.44 10.70 -10.41
CA ASP A 12 7.33 9.76 -10.60
C ASP A 12 7.08 8.91 -9.36
N PHE A 13 8.14 8.45 -8.69
CA PHE A 13 7.99 7.71 -7.44
C PHE A 13 7.36 8.58 -6.34
N GLN A 14 7.76 9.85 -6.26
CA GLN A 14 7.21 10.80 -5.30
C GLN A 14 5.70 11.03 -5.52
N LYS A 15 5.20 11.05 -6.76
CA LYS A 15 3.75 11.14 -7.02
C LYS A 15 2.99 9.96 -6.41
N TRP A 16 3.50 8.74 -6.56
CA TRP A 16 2.90 7.53 -5.96
C TRP A 16 2.89 7.60 -4.44
N VAL A 17 4.00 8.03 -3.85
CA VAL A 17 4.11 8.26 -2.41
C VAL A 17 3.08 9.28 -1.94
N THR A 18 3.00 10.44 -2.60
CA THR A 18 2.05 11.50 -2.25
C THR A 18 0.60 11.02 -2.32
N ILE A 19 0.22 10.30 -3.39
CA ILE A 19 -1.13 9.74 -3.54
C ILE A 19 -1.41 8.69 -2.46
N GLY A 20 -0.49 7.76 -2.22
CA GLY A 20 -0.65 6.74 -1.18
C GLY A 20 -0.76 7.35 0.22
N ASN A 21 -0.05 8.44 0.47
CA ASN A 21 -0.04 9.08 1.78
C ASN A 21 -1.30 9.88 2.10
N VAL A 22 -2.19 10.10 1.13
CA VAL A 22 -3.54 10.62 1.39
C VAL A 22 -4.28 9.69 2.36
N PHE A 23 -4.08 8.38 2.21
CA PHE A 23 -4.69 7.34 3.05
C PHE A 23 -3.79 6.91 4.20
N ALA A 24 -2.50 6.69 3.96
CA ALA A 24 -1.61 6.16 5.00
C ALA A 24 -1.27 7.17 6.10
N LYS A 25 -1.28 8.48 5.80
CA LYS A 25 -0.84 9.56 6.71
C LYS A 25 0.51 9.25 7.40
N SER A 26 1.39 8.53 6.71
CA SER A 26 2.67 8.06 7.21
C SER A 26 3.69 9.19 7.28
N LEU A 27 4.50 9.13 8.34
CA LEU A 27 5.69 9.96 8.56
C LEU A 27 6.99 9.20 8.22
N CYS A 28 6.88 7.95 7.75
CA CYS A 28 8.02 7.11 7.46
C CYS A 28 8.85 7.69 6.31
N PRO A 29 10.20 7.73 6.45
CA PRO A 29 11.07 8.15 5.36
C PRO A 29 10.81 7.35 4.09
N VAL A 30 10.67 8.06 2.95
CA VAL A 30 10.35 7.46 1.64
C VAL A 30 11.33 6.34 1.24
N ASN A 31 12.60 6.46 1.62
CA ASN A 31 13.61 5.43 1.38
C ASN A 31 13.32 4.13 2.15
N GLU A 32 12.80 4.22 3.38
CA GLU A 32 12.46 3.04 4.17
C GLU A 32 11.20 2.37 3.62
N VAL A 33 10.20 3.15 3.19
CA VAL A 33 9.01 2.65 2.47
C VAL A 33 9.42 1.89 1.19
N LEU A 34 10.33 2.47 0.39
CA LEU A 34 10.85 1.80 -0.81
C LEU A 34 11.57 0.49 -0.48
N LYS A 35 12.36 0.48 0.60
CA LYS A 35 13.08 -0.70 1.08
C LYS A 35 12.11 -1.79 1.54
N GLN A 36 11.12 -1.46 2.36
CA GLN A 36 10.07 -2.38 2.79
C GLN A 36 9.32 -2.94 1.58
N TYR A 37 8.88 -2.08 0.65
CA TYR A 37 8.21 -2.52 -0.57
C TYR A 37 9.05 -3.53 -1.35
N ASN A 38 10.33 -3.24 -1.58
CA ASN A 38 11.27 -4.11 -2.31
C ASN A 38 11.66 -5.39 -1.56
N ASN A 39 11.47 -5.43 -0.24
CA ASN A 39 11.73 -6.61 0.59
C ASN A 39 10.54 -7.57 0.60
N LEU A 40 9.31 -7.07 0.42
CA LEU A 40 8.15 -7.93 0.27
C LEU A 40 8.27 -8.82 -0.96
N THR A 41 7.96 -10.10 -0.78
CA THR A 41 7.86 -11.08 -1.86
C THR A 41 6.63 -10.83 -2.72
N ALA A 42 6.62 -11.36 -3.95
CA ALA A 42 5.46 -11.26 -4.83
C ALA A 42 4.17 -11.85 -4.22
N SER A 43 4.30 -12.96 -3.47
CA SER A 43 3.19 -13.58 -2.75
C SER A 43 2.67 -12.68 -1.64
N GLN A 44 3.56 -12.07 -0.83
CA GLN A 44 3.15 -11.13 0.23
C GLN A 44 2.42 -9.91 -0.35
N ARG A 45 2.95 -9.28 -1.41
CA ARG A 45 2.27 -8.13 -2.05
C ARG A 45 0.89 -8.50 -2.57
N THR A 46 0.77 -9.70 -3.15
CA THR A 46 -0.51 -10.20 -3.66
C THR A 46 -1.49 -10.52 -2.51
N ALA A 47 -1.00 -11.11 -1.42
CA ALA A 47 -1.77 -11.41 -0.23
C ALA A 47 -2.30 -10.13 0.43
N ILE A 48 -1.45 -9.12 0.64
CA ILE A 48 -1.84 -7.80 1.17
C ILE A 48 -2.98 -7.21 0.33
N LYS A 49 -2.83 -7.19 -1.00
CA LYS A 49 -3.88 -6.67 -1.90
C LYS A 49 -5.18 -7.46 -1.79
N LYS A 50 -5.12 -8.78 -1.68
CA LYS A 50 -6.28 -9.65 -1.52
C LYS A 50 -6.99 -9.40 -0.18
N GLN A 51 -6.25 -9.40 0.92
CA GLN A 51 -6.79 -9.17 2.27
C GLN A 51 -7.44 -7.80 2.38
N PHE A 52 -6.81 -6.75 1.81
CA PHE A 52 -7.43 -5.42 1.80
C PHE A 52 -8.76 -5.39 1.02
N SER A 53 -8.86 -6.14 -0.08
CA SER A 53 -10.12 -6.27 -0.82
C SER A 53 -11.21 -6.96 0.02
N GLU A 54 -10.84 -8.00 0.77
CA GLU A 54 -11.76 -8.72 1.67
C GLU A 54 -12.25 -7.79 2.80
N TYR A 55 -11.38 -6.94 3.35
CA TYR A 55 -11.78 -5.94 4.32
C TYR A 55 -12.69 -4.86 3.72
N ASP A 56 -12.43 -4.42 2.49
CA ASP A 56 -13.31 -3.48 1.78
C ASP A 56 -14.71 -4.06 1.58
N ASP A 57 -14.84 -5.34 1.19
CA ASP A 57 -16.14 -6.01 1.04
C ASP A 57 -16.93 -6.02 2.36
N ILE A 58 -16.25 -6.33 3.48
CA ILE A 58 -16.87 -6.30 4.82
C ILE A 58 -17.26 -4.86 5.21
N ARG A 59 -16.38 -3.89 4.95
CA ARG A 59 -16.63 -2.49 5.29
C ARG A 59 -17.84 -1.96 4.52
N ARG A 60 -17.98 -2.26 3.22
CA ARG A 60 -19.14 -1.85 2.39
C ARG A 60 -20.48 -2.30 2.97
N GLN A 61 -20.51 -3.46 3.63
CA GLN A 61 -21.72 -3.99 4.27
C GLN A 61 -22.02 -3.34 5.62
N LYS A 62 -20.98 -2.96 6.37
CA LYS A 62 -21.11 -2.46 7.76
C LYS A 62 -21.16 -0.94 7.87
N ILE A 63 -20.55 -0.24 6.93
CA ILE A 63 -20.44 1.22 6.90
C ILE A 63 -20.88 1.68 5.51
N PRO A 64 -22.16 2.01 5.30
CA PRO A 64 -22.60 2.57 4.03
C PRO A 64 -21.87 3.90 3.77
N LYS A 65 -21.05 3.95 2.71
CA LYS A 65 -20.20 5.12 2.39
C LYS A 65 -21.00 6.42 2.23
N GLU A 66 -22.22 6.30 1.72
CA GLU A 66 -23.15 7.40 1.43
C GLU A 66 -23.75 8.01 2.70
N GLU A 67 -23.77 7.27 3.80
CA GLU A 67 -24.36 7.72 5.07
C GLU A 67 -23.29 8.31 6.01
N ASN A 68 -22.04 7.83 5.95
CA ASN A 68 -20.98 8.28 6.84
C ASN A 68 -19.59 8.23 6.18
N THR A 69 -19.31 9.23 5.35
CA THR A 69 -18.05 9.34 4.60
C THR A 69 -16.81 9.39 5.50
N ASN A 70 -16.88 10.06 6.65
CA ASN A 70 -15.75 10.14 7.58
C ASN A 70 -15.43 8.76 8.19
N ALA A 71 -16.45 8.03 8.65
CA ALA A 71 -16.25 6.68 9.18
C ALA A 71 -15.73 5.71 8.11
N TRP A 72 -16.18 5.88 6.87
CA TRP A 72 -15.67 5.13 5.72
C TRP A 72 -14.18 5.34 5.49
N GLU A 73 -13.75 6.61 5.43
CA GLU A 73 -12.35 6.99 5.24
C GLU A 73 -11.47 6.50 6.40
N ILE A 74 -11.92 6.66 7.64
CA ILE A 74 -11.22 6.14 8.82
C ILE A 74 -11.07 4.61 8.71
N GLY A 75 -12.12 3.90 8.28
CA GLY A 75 -12.08 2.45 8.07
C GLY A 75 -10.99 2.02 7.08
N ILE A 76 -10.81 2.77 5.97
CA ILE A 76 -9.71 2.52 5.02
C ILE A 76 -8.35 2.64 5.70
N MET A 77 -8.16 3.68 6.53
CA MET A 77 -6.89 3.91 7.23
C MET A 77 -6.62 2.82 8.26
N VAL A 78 -7.65 2.40 9.00
CA VAL A 78 -7.56 1.31 9.99
C VAL A 78 -7.17 0.00 9.33
N ASP A 79 -7.82 -0.38 8.23
CA ASP A 79 -7.49 -1.59 7.48
C ASP A 79 -6.03 -1.61 7.00
N ALA A 80 -5.57 -0.48 6.45
CA ALA A 80 -4.18 -0.36 6.02
C ALA A 80 -3.19 -0.52 7.18
N ASN A 81 -3.53 0.02 8.36
CA ASN A 81 -2.72 -0.13 9.57
C ASN A 81 -2.73 -1.55 10.13
N ILE A 82 -3.87 -2.25 10.09
CA ILE A 82 -3.95 -3.66 10.52
C ILE A 82 -2.98 -4.51 9.69
N LEU A 83 -3.03 -4.38 8.36
CA LEU A 83 -2.10 -5.08 7.47
C LEU A 83 -0.65 -4.64 7.68
N ALA A 84 -0.42 -3.35 7.98
CA ALA A 84 0.92 -2.86 8.26
C ALA A 84 1.54 -3.56 9.47
N CYS A 85 0.76 -3.74 10.53
CA CYS A 85 1.15 -4.49 11.73
C CYS A 85 1.38 -5.97 11.44
N GLU A 86 0.51 -6.63 10.66
CA GLU A 86 0.64 -8.06 10.33
C GLU A 86 1.94 -8.39 9.57
N TYR A 87 2.38 -7.47 8.72
CA TYR A 87 3.55 -7.66 7.86
C TYR A 87 4.81 -6.95 8.36
N ASP A 88 4.76 -6.28 9.52
CA ASP A 88 5.84 -5.47 10.10
C ASP A 88 6.43 -4.45 9.10
N ILE A 89 5.54 -3.66 8.51
CA ILE A 89 5.86 -2.62 7.53
C ILE A 89 5.09 -1.34 7.84
N ASP A 90 5.44 -0.26 7.16
CA ASP A 90 4.70 1.00 7.23
C ASP A 90 3.37 0.92 6.46
N PRO A 91 2.29 1.58 6.94
CA PRO A 91 1.00 1.63 6.23
C PRO A 91 1.09 2.19 4.81
N LEU A 92 2.04 3.08 4.52
CA LEU A 92 2.25 3.55 3.15
C LEU A 92 2.74 2.41 2.24
N THR A 93 3.58 1.51 2.74
CA THR A 93 4.02 0.32 2.00
C THR A 93 2.83 -0.58 1.66
N VAL A 94 1.88 -0.75 2.59
CA VAL A 94 0.62 -1.48 2.33
C VAL A 94 -0.17 -0.81 1.22
N VAL A 95 -0.39 0.51 1.30
CA VAL A 95 -1.15 1.27 0.28
C VAL A 95 -0.51 1.15 -1.11
N LEU A 96 0.82 1.16 -1.18
CA LEU A 96 1.56 0.93 -2.43
C LEU A 96 1.48 -0.52 -2.92
N CYS A 97 1.10 -1.50 -2.11
CA CYS A 97 0.80 -2.86 -2.56
C CYS A 97 -0.62 -2.97 -3.16
N ILE A 98 -1.58 -2.23 -2.62
CA ILE A 98 -2.96 -2.19 -3.12
C ILE A 98 -3.00 -1.56 -4.52
N ASN A 99 -2.31 -0.43 -4.68
CA ASN A 99 -2.11 0.29 -5.93
C ASN A 99 -0.64 0.18 -6.38
N PRO A 100 -0.26 -0.95 -7.01
CA PRO A 100 1.14 -1.28 -7.24
C PRO A 100 1.81 -0.43 -8.32
N ILE A 101 2.99 0.07 -8.00
CA ILE A 101 3.84 0.90 -8.89
C ILE A 101 4.51 0.05 -10.00
N CYS A 102 4.67 -1.26 -9.75
CA CYS A 102 5.25 -2.24 -10.67
C CYS A 102 4.55 -3.61 -10.50
N ARG A 103 4.89 -4.60 -11.32
CA ARG A 103 4.33 -5.95 -11.16
C ARG A 103 4.80 -6.57 -9.83
N PRO A 104 4.04 -7.53 -9.25
CA PRO A 104 4.40 -8.14 -7.97
C PRO A 104 5.79 -8.81 -7.95
N ASN A 105 6.24 -9.31 -9.10
CA ASN A 105 7.55 -9.96 -9.26
C ASN A 105 8.69 -8.99 -9.66
N GLU A 106 8.43 -7.69 -9.61
CA GLU A 106 9.38 -6.63 -9.94
C GLU A 106 9.77 -5.84 -8.69
N LYS A 107 11.01 -5.34 -8.67
CA LYS A 107 11.51 -4.38 -7.69
C LYS A 107 11.66 -3.01 -8.33
N ILE A 108 11.57 -1.97 -7.52
CA ILE A 108 11.68 -0.57 -7.98
C ILE A 108 13.10 -0.10 -7.73
N MET A 109 13.69 0.54 -8.73
CA MET A 109 14.91 1.31 -8.59
C MET A 109 14.62 2.75 -8.97
N VAL A 110 14.90 3.67 -8.05
CA VAL A 110 14.63 5.10 -8.24
C VAL A 110 15.91 5.80 -8.69
N LYS A 111 15.85 6.49 -9.83
CA LYS A 111 16.93 7.35 -10.36
C LYS A 111 16.63 8.82 -10.08
#